data_AF-A0A3N1CX04-F1
#
_entry.id   AF-A0A3N1CX04-F1
#
_cell.length_a   1.000
_cell.length_b   1.000
_cell.length_c   1.000
_cell.angle_alpha   90.00
_cell.angle_beta   90.00
_cell.angle_gamma   90.00
#
_symmetry.space_group_name_H-M   'P 1'
#
loop_
_entity.id
_entity.type
_entity.pdbx_description
1 polymer ?
#
loop_
_entity_poly.entity_id
_entity_poly.type
_entity_poly.pdbx_seq_one_letter_code
_entity_poly.pdbx_strand_id
1 'polypeptide(L)'
;MAGQGNEGHAERTTYGSAELICVTKADSDVRITPREAFSPRGENVQGLHELASSPDVVMTPLFGADAERLRGRSAEASPNGEVDVATENLDRMARCYHVDAPESRFAELADRLMRLEVVEAAYVKPRSELARVMEDERTTEAINEMLPVVGEAPAVTPDFTSHQGYLGAAPAGVDAAFAWTRPGGRGTGVRIIDCEWGWRFSHEDLVQNQGGVIAGTNSSDSNHGTAVLGEISGDANTMGITGISPDAVISASSFSEPTATAIKSAADRLSPGDILLLEIHRPGPRATGSGQQGFIAVEWWPDDYLAIRYAVNKGVIVVEAAGNGAENLDDTVYDAPAAGFPAWWRNPFRRDGLDAGAVLVGAGAPPPGTHGRDWGPDRSRLDFSNHGACLDAQGWGREVTTTGYGDLQGGMNPDFWYTDRFSGTSSASPMVTGSLACVQGVLKAAGRVPLSPARAREILRATGAPQQDAPGRPASQRIGNRPDLRALIPMALRTQQWGGVQFHGTLAAGQTARWFTHSWPAHWHVVWTVVPTSPQPGAPQLTWRVRTERSSDRFAAYWIDVTNKTGAPVDFEARFDVLGW
;
A
#
# COMPACT_ATOMS: atom_id res chain seq x y z
N MET A 1 -50.44 26.01 19.99
CA MET A 1 -50.25 25.51 18.61
C MET A 1 -48.77 25.62 18.27
N ALA A 2 -48.29 24.65 17.48
CA ALA A 2 -46.90 24.31 17.14
C ALA A 2 -45.94 25.49 16.87
N GLY A 3 -44.61 25.34 16.98
CA GLY A 3 -43.85 24.11 16.81
C GLY A 3 -42.42 24.14 17.36
N GLN A 4 -41.86 22.94 17.36
CA GLN A 4 -40.53 22.54 17.81
C GLN A 4 -39.45 23.09 16.86
N GLY A 5 -38.42 23.73 17.43
CA GLY A 5 -37.15 23.97 16.78
C GLY A 5 -36.18 22.85 17.19
N ASN A 6 -35.91 21.95 16.27
CA ASN A 6 -34.94 20.87 16.40
C ASN A 6 -33.56 21.45 16.05
N GLU A 7 -32.80 21.92 17.03
CA GLU A 7 -31.39 22.27 16.84
C GLU A 7 -30.56 20.98 16.93
N GLY A 8 -30.40 20.32 15.79
CA GLY A 8 -29.43 19.24 15.62
C GLY A 8 -28.01 19.78 15.77
N HIS A 9 -27.29 19.26 16.75
CA HIS A 9 -25.83 19.31 16.81
C HIS A 9 -25.25 18.64 15.56
N ALA A 10 -24.87 19.44 14.57
CA ALA A 10 -23.88 19.04 13.58
C ALA A 10 -22.51 19.40 14.15
N GLU A 11 -21.94 18.50 14.96
CA GLU A 11 -20.50 18.57 15.26
C GLU A 11 -19.73 18.44 13.94
N ARG A 12 -18.81 19.38 13.73
CA ARG A 12 -17.94 19.47 12.54
C ARG A 12 -17.14 18.17 12.41
N THR A 13 -17.47 17.34 11.43
CA THR A 13 -16.59 16.27 10.97
C THR A 13 -15.44 16.87 10.17
N THR A 14 -14.36 17.24 10.85
CA THR A 14 -13.09 17.62 10.22
C THR A 14 -12.08 16.51 10.48
N TYR A 15 -11.92 15.62 9.50
CA TYR A 15 -10.97 14.50 9.43
C TYR A 15 -11.21 13.31 10.38
N GLY A 16 -10.57 12.16 10.07
CA GLY A 16 -10.91 10.82 10.56
C GLY A 16 -11.15 10.71 12.07
N SER A 17 -11.98 9.74 12.47
CA SER A 17 -12.26 9.46 13.88
C SER A 17 -11.26 8.46 14.46
N ALA A 18 -11.18 8.39 15.80
CA ALA A 18 -10.54 7.25 16.41
C ALA A 18 -11.34 5.99 16.04
N GLU A 19 -10.70 4.84 16.01
CA GLU A 19 -11.34 3.57 15.65
C GLU A 19 -11.14 2.58 16.79
N LEU A 20 -12.22 1.97 17.29
CA LEU A 20 -12.13 0.85 18.24
C LEU A 20 -12.27 -0.47 17.48
N ILE A 21 -11.22 -1.28 17.53
CA ILE A 21 -11.17 -2.58 16.86
C ILE A 21 -11.25 -3.69 17.90
N CYS A 22 -12.09 -4.69 17.63
CA CYS A 22 -12.20 -5.93 18.40
C CYS A 22 -11.81 -7.11 17.51
N VAL A 23 -11.02 -8.05 18.04
CA VAL A 23 -10.61 -9.28 17.35
C VAL A 23 -11.04 -10.48 18.19
N THR A 24 -11.83 -11.37 17.62
CA THR A 24 -12.25 -12.62 18.29
C THR A 24 -11.16 -13.69 18.18
N LYS A 25 -11.13 -14.65 19.13
CA LYS A 25 -10.18 -15.76 19.11
C LYS A 25 -10.45 -16.73 17.96
N ALA A 26 -9.38 -17.27 17.36
CA ALA A 26 -9.43 -18.17 16.21
C ALA A 26 -10.27 -19.45 16.44
N ASP A 27 -10.25 -20.00 17.65
CA ASP A 27 -10.88 -21.25 18.03
C ASP A 27 -12.34 -21.11 18.50
N SER A 28 -12.80 -19.87 18.73
CA SER A 28 -14.11 -19.58 19.32
C SER A 28 -15.26 -19.55 18.30
N ASP A 29 -14.95 -19.40 17.00
CA ASP A 29 -15.89 -19.24 15.87
C ASP A 29 -17.01 -18.22 16.15
N VAL A 30 -16.71 -17.19 16.94
CA VAL A 30 -17.67 -16.17 17.35
C VAL A 30 -18.09 -15.31 16.16
N ARG A 31 -19.40 -15.15 16.02
CA ARG A 31 -20.04 -14.25 15.08
C ARG A 31 -20.80 -13.17 15.83
N ILE A 32 -20.56 -11.92 15.44
CA ILE A 32 -21.22 -10.75 16.01
C ILE A 32 -22.03 -10.08 14.91
N THR A 33 -23.30 -9.87 15.19
CA THR A 33 -24.20 -9.03 14.40
C THR A 33 -24.50 -7.75 15.19
N PRO A 34 -25.12 -6.74 14.58
CA PRO A 34 -25.51 -5.53 15.30
C PRO A 34 -26.47 -5.72 16.48
N ARG A 35 -27.01 -6.93 16.70
CA ARG A 35 -27.98 -7.20 17.78
C ARG A 35 -27.67 -8.42 18.63
N GLU A 36 -26.72 -9.25 18.22
CA GLU A 36 -26.42 -10.51 18.91
C GLU A 36 -24.99 -10.96 18.64
N ALA A 37 -24.39 -11.61 19.63
CA ALA A 37 -23.21 -12.45 19.46
C ALA A 37 -23.59 -13.91 19.69
N PHE A 38 -23.06 -14.82 18.88
CA PHE A 38 -23.22 -16.27 19.05
C PHE A 38 -21.93 -17.01 18.68
N SER A 39 -21.74 -18.19 19.27
CA SER A 39 -20.67 -19.12 18.92
C SER A 39 -21.27 -20.47 18.52
N PRO A 40 -21.08 -20.94 17.27
CA PRO A 40 -21.47 -22.29 16.87
C PRO A 40 -20.79 -23.39 17.69
N ARG A 41 -19.69 -23.09 18.36
CA ARG A 41 -18.93 -24.02 19.22
C ARG A 41 -19.42 -24.03 20.67
N GLY A 42 -20.41 -23.20 21.02
CA GLY A 42 -20.98 -23.16 22.36
C GLY A 42 -20.14 -22.37 23.37
N GLU A 43 -19.23 -21.52 22.90
CA GLU A 43 -18.44 -20.63 23.77
C GLU A 43 -19.33 -19.62 24.51
N ASN A 44 -18.88 -19.20 25.70
CA ASN A 44 -19.59 -18.19 26.47
C ASN A 44 -19.42 -16.79 25.85
N VAL A 45 -20.44 -16.37 25.08
CA VAL A 45 -20.50 -15.07 24.43
C VAL A 45 -21.40 -14.06 25.16
N GLN A 46 -21.84 -14.35 26.39
CA GLN A 46 -22.80 -13.50 27.10
C GLN A 46 -22.32 -12.05 27.23
N GLY A 47 -21.04 -11.84 27.60
CA GLY A 47 -20.49 -10.50 27.71
C GLY A 47 -20.40 -9.74 26.37
N LEU A 48 -20.16 -10.45 25.26
CA LEU A 48 -20.22 -9.85 23.92
C LEU A 48 -21.66 -9.52 23.53
N HIS A 49 -22.61 -10.40 23.84
CA HIS A 49 -24.03 -10.16 23.59
C HIS A 49 -24.54 -8.95 24.36
N GLU A 50 -24.16 -8.80 25.64
CA GLU A 50 -24.50 -7.64 26.47
C GLU A 50 -23.93 -6.32 25.92
N LEU A 51 -22.68 -6.36 25.42
CA LEU A 51 -22.07 -5.19 24.76
C LEU A 51 -22.75 -4.85 23.44
N ALA A 52 -22.96 -5.83 22.56
CA ALA A 52 -23.61 -5.64 21.26
C ALA A 52 -25.10 -5.25 21.38
N SER A 53 -25.73 -5.51 22.52
CA SER A 53 -27.10 -5.10 22.82
C SER A 53 -27.20 -3.72 23.47
N SER A 54 -26.07 -3.06 23.76
CA SER A 54 -26.05 -1.73 24.34
C SER A 54 -26.54 -0.70 23.30
N PRO A 55 -27.42 0.26 23.66
CA PRO A 55 -28.08 1.12 22.68
C PRO A 55 -27.15 2.06 21.91
N ASP A 56 -25.92 2.25 22.38
CA ASP A 56 -24.89 3.12 21.80
C ASP A 56 -23.63 2.37 21.35
N VAL A 57 -23.71 1.03 21.23
CA VAL A 57 -22.60 0.20 20.76
C VAL A 57 -23.07 -0.63 19.58
N VAL A 58 -22.41 -0.50 18.44
CA VAL A 58 -22.66 -1.32 17.26
C VAL A 58 -21.37 -2.00 16.83
N MET A 59 -21.36 -3.33 16.86
CA MET A 59 -20.23 -4.13 16.40
C MET A 59 -20.52 -4.66 14.99
N THR A 60 -19.62 -4.41 14.04
CA THR A 60 -19.76 -4.85 12.65
C THR A 60 -18.48 -5.50 12.15
N PRO A 61 -18.54 -6.55 11.30
CA PRO A 61 -17.36 -7.12 10.69
C PRO A 61 -16.57 -6.05 9.90
N LEU A 62 -15.31 -5.83 10.26
CA LEU A 62 -14.49 -4.75 9.71
C LEU A 62 -14.26 -4.89 8.20
N PHE A 63 -14.12 -6.14 7.72
CA PHE A 63 -13.86 -6.45 6.30
C PHE A 63 -15.09 -6.98 5.56
N GLY A 64 -16.28 -6.85 6.16
CA GLY A 64 -17.56 -7.34 5.62
C GLY A 64 -17.68 -8.87 5.53
N ALA A 65 -18.84 -9.35 5.07
CA ALA A 65 -19.16 -10.78 4.95
C ALA A 65 -18.32 -11.55 3.91
N ASP A 66 -17.51 -10.84 3.12
CA ASP A 66 -16.66 -11.45 2.10
C ASP A 66 -15.45 -12.13 2.71
N ALA A 67 -14.91 -11.66 3.83
CA ALA A 67 -13.77 -12.30 4.50
C ALA A 67 -14.13 -13.73 4.94
N GLU A 68 -15.33 -13.94 5.48
CA GLU A 68 -15.85 -15.28 5.81
C GLU A 68 -16.02 -16.16 4.56
N ARG A 69 -16.55 -15.60 3.47
CA ARG A 69 -16.71 -16.32 2.20
C ARG A 69 -15.36 -16.71 1.59
N LEU A 70 -14.39 -15.81 1.63
CA LEU A 70 -13.02 -16.05 1.13
C LEU A 70 -12.27 -17.07 1.99
N ARG A 71 -12.49 -17.07 3.31
CA ARG A 71 -12.02 -18.11 4.24
C ARG A 71 -12.57 -19.49 3.86
N GLY A 72 -13.89 -19.60 3.65
CA GLY A 72 -14.53 -20.86 3.24
C GLY A 72 -13.97 -21.45 1.95
N ARG A 73 -13.76 -20.62 0.93
CA ARG A 73 -13.17 -21.05 -0.36
C ARG A 73 -11.70 -21.47 -0.25
N SER A 74 -10.94 -20.84 0.64
CA SER A 74 -9.51 -21.15 0.84
C SER A 74 -9.32 -22.47 1.62
N ALA A 75 -10.20 -22.74 2.60
CA ALA A 75 -10.18 -23.99 3.36
C ALA A 75 -10.50 -25.23 2.50
N GLU A 76 -11.36 -25.09 1.48
CA GLU A 76 -11.68 -26.17 0.53
C GLU A 76 -10.50 -26.49 -0.42
N ALA A 77 -9.54 -25.58 -0.59
CA ALA A 77 -8.45 -25.69 -1.55
C ALA A 77 -7.14 -26.31 -0.98
N SER A 78 -7.02 -26.49 0.34
CA SER A 78 -5.82 -27.05 1.00
C SER A 78 -6.05 -28.46 1.57
N PRO A 79 -5.93 -29.53 0.77
CA PRO A 79 -6.18 -30.91 1.21
C PRO A 79 -5.14 -31.47 2.21
N ASN A 80 -4.06 -30.76 2.53
CA ASN A 80 -2.96 -31.25 3.37
C ASN A 80 -2.82 -30.57 4.75
N GLY A 81 -3.69 -29.64 5.12
CA GLY A 81 -3.69 -29.03 6.46
C GLY A 81 -2.58 -27.99 6.74
N GLU A 82 -1.73 -27.66 5.76
CA GLU A 82 -0.85 -26.49 5.82
C GLU A 82 -1.64 -25.23 5.39
N VAL A 83 -1.66 -24.21 6.26
CA VAL A 83 -2.34 -22.94 6.01
C VAL A 83 -1.31 -21.95 5.46
N ASP A 84 -1.41 -21.61 4.18
CA ASP A 84 -0.57 -20.56 3.57
C ASP A 84 -0.88 -19.18 4.18
N VAL A 85 0.11 -18.29 4.21
CA VAL A 85 0.10 -16.93 4.77
C VAL A 85 -1.08 -16.11 4.25
N ALA A 86 -1.48 -16.29 2.99
CA ALA A 86 -2.65 -15.60 2.44
C ALA A 86 -3.97 -16.07 3.10
N THR A 87 -4.08 -17.36 3.39
CA THR A 87 -5.23 -17.94 4.08
C THR A 87 -5.25 -17.51 5.55
N GLU A 88 -4.09 -17.48 6.20
CA GLU A 88 -3.97 -16.96 7.57
C GLU A 88 -4.35 -15.48 7.66
N ASN A 89 -3.95 -14.66 6.68
CA ASN A 89 -4.36 -13.26 6.62
C ASN A 89 -5.89 -13.11 6.52
N LEU A 90 -6.53 -13.88 5.64
CA LEU A 90 -7.99 -13.88 5.49
C LEU A 90 -8.71 -14.36 6.76
N ASP A 91 -8.16 -15.37 7.43
CA ASP A 91 -8.67 -15.90 8.69
C ASP A 91 -8.59 -14.85 9.82
N ARG A 92 -7.49 -14.09 9.91
CA ARG A 92 -7.36 -12.96 10.83
C ARG A 92 -8.34 -11.84 10.49
N MET A 93 -8.46 -11.46 9.21
CA MET A 93 -9.43 -10.44 8.76
C MET A 93 -10.87 -10.80 9.13
N ALA A 94 -11.27 -12.07 8.94
CA ALA A 94 -12.64 -12.51 9.25
C ALA A 94 -13.03 -12.39 10.73
N ARG A 95 -12.05 -12.21 11.63
CA ARG A 95 -12.27 -12.06 13.08
C ARG A 95 -12.23 -10.62 13.57
N CYS A 96 -11.95 -9.65 12.69
CA CYS A 96 -11.89 -8.25 13.04
C CYS A 96 -13.27 -7.61 12.96
N TYR A 97 -13.62 -6.85 14.00
CA TYR A 97 -14.86 -6.09 14.10
C TYR A 97 -14.55 -4.63 14.41
N HIS A 98 -15.22 -3.72 13.72
CA HIS A 98 -15.29 -2.31 14.09
C HIS A 98 -16.36 -2.15 15.18
N VAL A 99 -16.05 -1.36 16.21
CA VAL A 99 -16.98 -1.02 17.30
C VAL A 99 -17.31 0.46 17.21
N ASP A 100 -18.51 0.75 16.71
CA ASP A 100 -19.06 2.10 16.68
C ASP A 100 -19.70 2.42 18.04
N ALA A 101 -19.20 3.48 18.67
CA ALA A 101 -19.65 4.01 19.96
C ALA A 101 -19.10 5.44 20.13
N PRO A 102 -19.57 6.24 21.10
CA PRO A 102 -18.95 7.52 21.42
C PRO A 102 -17.45 7.36 21.75
N GLU A 103 -16.57 8.17 21.14
CA GLU A 103 -15.11 8.04 21.33
C GLU A 103 -14.67 8.11 22.80
N SER A 104 -15.42 8.85 23.63
CA SER A 104 -15.20 8.95 25.08
C SER A 104 -15.31 7.61 25.83
N ARG A 105 -15.96 6.61 25.22
CA ARG A 105 -16.12 5.26 25.77
C ARG A 105 -15.09 4.26 25.25
N PHE A 106 -14.28 4.61 24.26
CA PHE A 106 -13.40 3.64 23.60
C PHE A 106 -12.42 2.94 24.54
N ALA A 107 -11.80 3.69 25.47
CA ALA A 107 -10.90 3.09 26.46
C ALA A 107 -11.63 2.10 27.39
N GLU A 108 -12.83 2.47 27.88
CA GLU A 108 -13.66 1.61 28.74
C GLU A 108 -14.13 0.35 28.01
N LEU A 109 -14.57 0.50 26.76
CA LEU A 109 -15.03 -0.61 25.94
C LEU A 109 -13.88 -1.55 25.56
N ALA A 110 -12.70 -1.03 25.21
CA ALA A 110 -11.51 -1.83 24.95
C ALA A 110 -11.14 -2.68 26.19
N ASP A 111 -11.09 -2.07 27.37
CA ASP A 111 -10.81 -2.78 28.63
C ASP A 111 -11.84 -3.86 28.96
N ARG A 112 -13.13 -3.61 28.67
CA ARG A 112 -14.19 -4.60 28.88
C ARG A 112 -14.09 -5.75 27.89
N LEU A 113 -13.87 -5.46 26.62
CA LEU A 113 -13.69 -6.46 25.57
C LEU A 113 -12.50 -7.37 25.89
N MET A 114 -11.37 -6.81 26.33
CA MET A 114 -10.17 -7.57 26.72
C MET A 114 -10.38 -8.53 27.90
N ARG A 115 -11.45 -8.37 28.70
CA ARG A 115 -11.78 -9.29 29.80
C ARG A 115 -12.64 -10.48 29.36
N LEU A 116 -13.14 -10.48 28.13
CA LEU A 116 -13.99 -11.55 27.61
C LEU A 116 -13.13 -12.69 27.07
N GLU A 117 -13.39 -13.92 27.50
CA GLU A 117 -12.58 -15.09 27.14
C GLU A 117 -12.57 -15.37 25.63
N VAL A 118 -13.55 -14.88 24.88
CA VAL A 118 -13.68 -15.06 23.42
C VAL A 118 -12.99 -13.96 22.60
N VAL A 119 -12.45 -12.93 23.26
CA VAL A 119 -11.72 -11.82 22.60
C VAL A 119 -10.22 -12.10 22.67
N GLU A 120 -9.54 -11.95 21.53
CA GLU A 120 -8.08 -12.05 21.41
C GLU A 120 -7.42 -10.69 21.63
N ALA A 121 -8.02 -9.63 21.08
CA ALA A 121 -7.51 -8.27 21.10
C ALA A 121 -8.64 -7.26 21.04
N ALA A 122 -8.46 -6.13 21.71
CA ALA A 122 -9.30 -4.95 21.56
C ALA A 122 -8.46 -3.71 21.81
N TYR A 123 -8.39 -2.82 20.83
CA TYR A 123 -7.49 -1.66 20.86
C TYR A 123 -8.11 -0.46 20.16
N VAL A 124 -7.68 0.73 20.60
CA VAL A 124 -8.08 2.01 20.02
C VAL A 124 -6.98 2.49 19.07
N LYS A 125 -7.33 2.71 17.80
CA LYS A 125 -6.47 3.42 16.86
C LYS A 125 -6.74 4.92 17.00
N PRO A 126 -5.72 5.75 17.25
CA PRO A 126 -5.89 7.20 17.28
C PRO A 126 -6.23 7.71 15.88
N ARG A 127 -6.87 8.87 15.76
CA ARG A 127 -7.26 9.47 14.46
C ARG A 127 -6.08 9.50 13.47
N SER A 128 -6.31 9.08 12.23
CA SER A 128 -5.36 9.31 11.14
C SER A 128 -5.52 10.74 10.60
N GLU A 129 -4.45 11.28 10.04
CA GLU A 129 -4.44 12.65 9.51
C GLU A 129 -3.80 12.71 8.12
N LEU A 130 -4.12 13.79 7.39
CA LEU A 130 -3.35 14.22 6.23
C LEU A 130 -2.06 14.88 6.70
N ALA A 131 -1.03 14.89 5.86
CA ALA A 131 0.18 15.66 6.05
C ALA A 131 -0.09 17.19 6.16
N ARG A 132 -0.25 17.71 7.39
CA ARG A 132 -0.36 19.14 7.73
C ARG A 132 0.42 19.40 9.03
N VAL A 133 1.51 20.16 8.98
CA VAL A 133 2.25 20.52 10.20
C VAL A 133 1.69 21.83 10.72
N MET A 134 1.02 21.80 11.88
CA MET A 134 0.82 22.99 12.71
C MET A 134 2.12 23.29 13.47
N GLU A 135 2.48 24.58 13.55
CA GLU A 135 3.71 25.14 14.13
C GLU A 135 4.20 24.38 15.38
N ASP A 136 5.32 23.66 15.28
CA ASP A 136 6.17 23.27 16.42
C ASP A 136 7.49 24.06 16.32
N GLU A 137 8.08 24.42 17.46
CA GLU A 137 9.32 25.21 17.62
C GLU A 137 10.56 24.57 16.94
N ARG A 138 10.41 23.38 16.34
CA ARG A 138 11.47 22.58 15.70
C ARG A 138 11.35 22.46 14.18
N THR A 139 10.23 22.85 13.57
CA THR A 139 10.05 22.87 12.11
C THR A 139 10.11 24.29 11.59
N THR A 140 10.88 24.52 10.53
CA THR A 140 11.16 25.89 10.06
C THR A 140 10.00 26.53 9.29
N GLU A 141 9.07 25.75 8.71
CA GLU A 141 7.86 26.26 8.04
C GLU A 141 6.73 25.23 8.06
N ALA A 142 5.48 25.68 8.23
CA ALA A 142 4.27 24.86 8.14
C ALA A 142 4.14 24.14 6.78
N ILE A 143 3.44 22.99 6.77
CA ILE A 143 3.21 22.17 5.57
C ILE A 143 1.77 22.38 5.10
N ASN A 144 1.60 22.76 3.83
CA ASN A 144 0.30 22.84 3.15
C ASN A 144 -0.72 23.82 3.79
N GLU A 145 -0.26 24.89 4.42
CA GLU A 145 -1.12 25.95 4.99
C GLU A 145 -1.29 27.15 4.04
N MET A 146 -1.08 26.92 2.74
CA MET A 146 -1.11 28.00 1.75
C MET A 146 -2.53 28.50 1.56
N LEU A 147 -2.69 29.81 1.43
CA LEU A 147 -3.99 30.44 1.16
C LEU A 147 -4.13 30.71 -0.34
N PRO A 148 -5.34 30.51 -0.91
CA PRO A 148 -5.56 30.79 -2.31
C PRO A 148 -5.38 32.29 -2.59
N VAL A 149 -4.82 32.61 -3.76
CA VAL A 149 -4.73 34.00 -4.22
C VAL A 149 -6.13 34.58 -4.34
N VAL A 150 -6.33 35.77 -3.77
CA VAL A 150 -7.60 36.50 -3.87
C VAL A 150 -7.69 37.18 -5.23
N GLY A 151 -8.76 36.89 -5.98
CA GLY A 151 -9.01 37.48 -7.30
C GLY A 151 -9.91 36.60 -8.16
N GLU A 152 -10.10 36.98 -9.42
CA GLU A 152 -10.64 36.07 -10.43
C GLU A 152 -9.48 35.30 -11.07
N ALA A 153 -9.68 34.00 -11.31
CA ALA A 153 -8.75 33.22 -12.11
C ALA A 153 -8.67 33.81 -13.54
N PRO A 154 -7.51 33.73 -14.21
CA PRO A 154 -7.39 34.11 -15.61
C PRO A 154 -8.44 33.41 -16.48
N ALA A 155 -8.90 34.07 -17.54
CA ALA A 155 -9.87 33.48 -18.48
C ALA A 155 -9.33 32.22 -19.19
N VAL A 156 -8.00 32.10 -19.28
CA VAL A 156 -7.30 30.91 -19.77
C VAL A 156 -6.20 30.63 -18.77
N THR A 157 -6.22 29.45 -18.17
CA THR A 157 -5.18 29.00 -17.25
C THR A 157 -3.83 28.90 -17.98
N PRO A 158 -2.75 29.50 -17.44
CA PRO A 158 -1.40 29.34 -18.00
C PRO A 158 -0.90 27.90 -17.92
N ASP A 159 0.09 27.56 -18.75
CA ASP A 159 0.85 26.31 -18.62
C ASP A 159 1.92 26.44 -17.53
N PHE A 160 1.78 25.67 -16.46
CA PHE A 160 2.69 25.60 -15.31
C PHE A 160 3.66 24.42 -15.38
N THR A 161 3.73 23.66 -16.48
CA THR A 161 4.65 22.51 -16.60
C THR A 161 6.12 22.89 -16.41
N SER A 162 6.49 24.15 -16.69
CA SER A 162 7.83 24.68 -16.40
C SER A 162 8.18 24.76 -14.90
N HIS A 163 7.18 24.73 -14.03
CA HIS A 163 7.32 24.63 -12.57
C HIS A 163 7.31 23.17 -12.08
N GLN A 164 7.03 22.18 -12.94
CA GLN A 164 7.02 20.76 -12.55
C GLN A 164 8.40 20.12 -12.72
N GLY A 165 9.42 20.68 -12.04
CA GLY A 165 10.81 20.21 -12.13
C GLY A 165 10.99 18.72 -11.78
N TYR A 166 10.09 18.15 -10.96
CA TYR A 166 10.07 16.74 -10.62
C TYR A 166 9.76 15.80 -11.79
N LEU A 167 9.16 16.29 -12.88
CA LEU A 167 8.97 15.51 -14.12
C LEU A 167 10.28 15.38 -14.91
N GLY A 168 11.23 16.30 -14.68
CA GLY A 168 12.48 16.41 -15.40
C GLY A 168 13.41 15.20 -15.22
N ALA A 169 14.54 15.21 -15.92
CA ALA A 169 15.49 14.10 -15.87
C ALA A 169 16.05 13.86 -14.45
N ALA A 170 16.37 12.59 -14.17
CA ALA A 170 17.17 12.23 -13.02
C ALA A 170 18.55 12.96 -13.08
N PRO A 171 19.12 13.36 -11.93
CA PRO A 171 18.69 12.99 -10.58
C PRO A 171 17.69 13.97 -9.94
N ALA A 172 17.37 15.09 -10.61
CA ALA A 172 16.46 16.10 -10.08
C ALA A 172 15.01 15.60 -10.06
N GLY A 173 14.51 15.10 -11.19
CA GLY A 173 13.17 14.53 -11.32
C GLY A 173 13.17 13.02 -11.60
N VAL A 174 12.03 12.51 -12.08
CA VAL A 174 11.81 11.08 -12.35
C VAL A 174 12.03 10.66 -13.81
N ASP A 175 12.36 11.60 -14.71
CA ASP A 175 12.47 11.43 -16.16
C ASP A 175 11.15 10.94 -16.81
N ALA A 176 10.04 11.61 -16.48
CA ALA A 176 8.71 11.27 -17.00
C ALA A 176 8.65 11.39 -18.53
N ALA A 177 9.29 12.42 -19.08
CA ALA A 177 9.38 12.63 -20.53
C ALA A 177 10.00 11.43 -21.26
N PHE A 178 11.01 10.76 -20.68
CA PHE A 178 11.54 9.53 -21.24
C PHE A 178 10.48 8.42 -21.29
N ALA A 179 9.77 8.20 -20.19
CA ALA A 179 8.73 7.17 -20.13
C ALA A 179 7.65 7.40 -21.19
N TRP A 180 7.24 8.65 -21.41
CA TRP A 180 6.22 8.99 -22.40
C TRP A 180 6.62 8.69 -23.85
N THR A 181 7.92 8.53 -24.13
CA THR A 181 8.39 8.04 -25.45
C THR A 181 8.16 6.54 -25.67
N ARG A 182 7.80 5.80 -24.62
CA ARG A 182 7.61 4.36 -24.64
C ARG A 182 6.11 4.04 -24.81
N PRO A 183 5.73 3.05 -25.62
CA PRO A 183 4.35 2.57 -25.67
C PRO A 183 3.84 2.23 -24.26
N GLY A 184 2.69 2.78 -23.88
CA GLY A 184 2.09 2.63 -22.54
C GLY A 184 2.80 3.39 -21.42
N GLY A 185 3.93 4.06 -21.68
CA GLY A 185 4.72 4.74 -20.65
C GLY A 185 4.12 6.01 -20.07
N ARG A 186 2.90 6.36 -20.48
CA ARG A 186 2.04 7.37 -19.85
C ARG A 186 1.04 6.76 -18.86
N GLY A 187 1.11 5.46 -18.59
CA GLY A 187 0.25 4.75 -17.64
C GLY A 187 -0.97 4.07 -18.26
N THR A 188 -1.07 4.00 -19.60
CA THR A 188 -2.23 3.43 -20.29
C THR A 188 -2.56 2.01 -19.79
N GLY A 189 -3.83 1.81 -19.42
CA GLY A 189 -4.34 0.51 -18.96
C GLY A 189 -3.95 0.16 -17.53
N VAL A 190 -3.33 1.08 -16.78
CA VAL A 190 -3.08 0.96 -15.33
C VAL A 190 -4.19 1.67 -14.57
N ARG A 191 -4.70 1.03 -13.51
CA ARG A 191 -5.62 1.65 -12.57
C ARG A 191 -4.89 2.04 -11.30
N ILE A 192 -5.26 3.19 -10.75
CA ILE A 192 -4.74 3.72 -9.50
C ILE A 192 -5.94 4.05 -8.63
N ILE A 193 -5.92 3.62 -7.38
CA ILE A 193 -6.89 4.12 -6.38
C ILE A 193 -6.12 4.83 -5.30
N ASP A 194 -6.46 6.10 -5.13
CA ASP A 194 -5.98 6.92 -4.04
C ASP A 194 -6.91 6.79 -2.83
N CYS A 195 -6.34 6.59 -1.64
CA CYS A 195 -7.07 6.42 -0.40
C CYS A 195 -6.72 7.55 0.57
N GLU A 196 -7.69 8.46 0.76
CA GLU A 196 -7.63 9.59 1.69
C GLU A 196 -9.07 10.12 1.97
N TRP A 197 -9.34 11.42 2.02
CA TRP A 197 -10.67 11.93 2.40
C TRP A 197 -11.42 12.70 1.30
N GLY A 198 -10.74 13.50 0.49
CA GLY A 198 -11.40 14.53 -0.31
C GLY A 198 -10.71 14.82 -1.63
N TRP A 199 -11.48 14.85 -2.71
CA TRP A 199 -11.00 15.10 -4.08
C TRP A 199 -11.94 15.99 -4.86
N ARG A 200 -11.38 16.81 -5.75
CA ARG A 200 -12.12 17.63 -6.70
C ARG A 200 -11.97 17.09 -8.12
N PHE A 201 -12.75 16.06 -8.43
CA PHE A 201 -12.85 15.51 -9.80
C PHE A 201 -13.53 16.44 -10.82
N SER A 202 -13.97 17.63 -10.39
CA SER A 202 -14.45 18.71 -11.26
C SER A 202 -13.35 19.72 -11.63
N HIS A 203 -12.14 19.56 -11.09
CA HIS A 203 -11.02 20.44 -11.39
C HIS A 203 -10.73 20.43 -12.89
N GLU A 204 -10.46 21.59 -13.49
CA GLU A 204 -10.38 21.76 -14.94
C GLU A 204 -9.32 20.86 -15.61
N ASP A 205 -8.30 20.49 -14.83
CA ASP A 205 -7.14 19.71 -15.26
C ASP A 205 -7.15 18.26 -14.77
N LEU A 206 -8.31 17.81 -14.27
CA LEU A 206 -8.58 16.45 -13.82
C LEU A 206 -9.94 16.00 -14.38
N VAL A 207 -10.09 16.01 -15.70
CA VAL A 207 -11.32 15.57 -16.37
C VAL A 207 -11.13 14.33 -17.23
N GLN A 208 -9.89 13.94 -17.52
CA GLN A 208 -9.58 12.74 -18.29
C GLN A 208 -9.20 11.57 -17.38
N ASN A 209 -9.66 10.37 -17.75
CA ASN A 209 -9.35 9.11 -17.05
C ASN A 209 -9.68 9.10 -15.53
N GLN A 210 -10.62 9.96 -15.11
CA GLN A 210 -11.08 10.05 -13.73
C GLN A 210 -12.30 9.15 -13.49
N GLY A 211 -12.20 8.22 -12.53
CA GLY A 211 -13.27 7.32 -12.12
C GLY A 211 -14.06 7.77 -10.89
N GLY A 212 -13.69 8.90 -10.28
CA GLY A 212 -14.38 9.47 -9.13
C GLY A 212 -14.18 8.69 -7.82
N VAL A 213 -15.00 9.00 -6.82
CA VAL A 213 -15.01 8.29 -5.54
C VAL A 213 -15.83 7.02 -5.66
N ILE A 214 -15.17 5.88 -5.50
CA ILE A 214 -15.73 4.53 -5.72
C ILE A 214 -16.06 3.80 -4.41
N ALA A 215 -15.57 4.29 -3.28
CA ALA A 215 -15.85 3.78 -1.93
C ALA A 215 -15.79 4.92 -0.90
N GLY A 216 -16.65 4.85 0.12
CA GLY A 216 -16.84 5.92 1.10
C GLY A 216 -17.47 7.19 0.52
N THR A 217 -17.43 8.27 1.30
CA THR A 217 -18.04 9.57 1.01
C THR A 217 -16.94 10.62 0.83
N ASN A 218 -17.02 11.38 -0.26
CA ASN A 218 -16.06 12.45 -0.55
C ASN A 218 -16.19 13.59 0.47
N SER A 219 -15.07 14.01 1.07
CA SER A 219 -14.99 15.19 1.94
C SER A 219 -15.09 16.48 1.12
N SER A 220 -15.61 17.54 1.73
CA SER A 220 -15.60 18.89 1.15
C SER A 220 -14.21 19.55 1.19
N ASP A 221 -13.36 19.22 2.17
CA ASP A 221 -11.95 19.61 2.17
C ASP A 221 -11.19 18.67 1.24
N SER A 222 -10.98 19.14 0.02
CA SER A 222 -10.53 18.36 -1.13
C SER A 222 -9.16 18.76 -1.66
N ASN A 223 -8.50 19.78 -1.08
CA ASN A 223 -7.26 20.32 -1.63
C ASN A 223 -6.14 19.28 -1.70
N HIS A 224 -5.97 18.51 -0.63
CA HIS A 224 -4.89 17.54 -0.52
C HIS A 224 -5.00 16.44 -1.58
N GLY A 225 -6.11 15.71 -1.62
CA GLY A 225 -6.32 14.68 -2.62
C GLY A 225 -6.35 15.23 -4.04
N THR A 226 -6.86 16.44 -4.24
CA THR A 226 -6.77 17.10 -5.57
C THR A 226 -5.32 17.34 -5.97
N ALA A 227 -4.44 17.75 -5.06
CA ALA A 227 -3.01 17.91 -5.32
C ALA A 227 -2.31 16.57 -5.64
N VAL A 228 -2.64 15.51 -4.90
CA VAL A 228 -2.16 14.16 -5.18
C VAL A 228 -2.56 13.68 -6.58
N LEU A 229 -3.84 13.86 -6.97
CA LEU A 229 -4.32 13.47 -8.29
C LEU A 229 -3.60 14.21 -9.43
N GLY A 230 -3.30 15.50 -9.25
CA GLY A 230 -2.60 16.32 -10.25
C GLY A 230 -1.20 15.81 -10.56
N GLU A 231 -0.43 15.41 -9.54
CA GLU A 231 0.92 14.85 -9.73
C GLU A 231 0.92 13.55 -10.55
N ILE A 232 -0.12 12.73 -10.38
CA ILE A 232 -0.18 11.39 -10.97
C ILE A 232 -0.83 11.44 -12.35
N SER A 233 -1.99 12.08 -12.45
CA SER A 233 -2.93 11.93 -13.56
C SER A 233 -3.41 13.25 -14.16
N GLY A 234 -2.78 14.38 -13.80
CA GLY A 234 -3.05 15.68 -14.42
C GLY A 234 -3.16 15.57 -15.93
N ASP A 235 -4.21 16.15 -16.49
CA ASP A 235 -4.58 15.99 -17.88
C ASP A 235 -3.44 16.44 -18.81
N ALA A 236 -3.21 15.69 -19.89
CA ALA A 236 -2.21 16.11 -20.87
C ALA A 236 -2.82 17.07 -21.89
N ASN A 237 -2.62 18.36 -21.66
CA ASN A 237 -3.14 19.42 -22.51
C ASN A 237 -2.09 20.56 -22.65
N THR A 238 -2.53 21.81 -22.86
CA THR A 238 -1.64 22.99 -23.07
C THR A 238 -1.83 24.07 -22.00
N MET A 239 -2.37 23.72 -20.84
CA MET A 239 -2.62 24.59 -19.69
C MET A 239 -2.31 23.83 -18.40
N GLY A 240 -2.36 24.51 -17.26
CA GLY A 240 -2.31 23.86 -15.96
C GLY A 240 -1.02 23.08 -15.75
N ILE A 241 -1.14 21.82 -15.36
CA ILE A 241 -0.04 20.91 -15.08
C ILE A 241 -0.13 19.68 -16.00
N THR A 242 0.78 18.73 -15.83
CA THR A 242 0.69 17.41 -16.46
C THR A 242 1.10 16.34 -15.46
N GLY A 243 0.29 15.30 -15.30
CA GLY A 243 0.62 14.20 -14.41
C GLY A 243 1.82 13.38 -14.91
N ILE A 244 2.49 12.65 -14.01
CA ILE A 244 3.57 11.71 -14.35
C ILE A 244 3.04 10.58 -15.26
N SER A 245 1.82 10.11 -15.00
CA SER A 245 1.13 9.04 -15.74
C SER A 245 -0.28 9.48 -16.17
N PRO A 246 -0.39 10.44 -17.10
CA PRO A 246 -1.66 11.11 -17.43
C PRO A 246 -2.68 10.19 -18.12
N ASP A 247 -2.26 9.03 -18.62
CA ASP A 247 -3.14 8.07 -19.30
C ASP A 247 -3.55 6.90 -18.36
N ALA A 248 -3.16 6.94 -17.08
CA ALA A 248 -3.66 6.02 -16.07
C ALA A 248 -5.09 6.37 -15.67
N VAL A 249 -5.90 5.37 -15.32
CA VAL A 249 -7.24 5.59 -14.77
C VAL A 249 -7.14 5.71 -13.27
N ILE A 250 -7.52 6.87 -12.72
CA ILE A 250 -7.46 7.10 -11.28
C ILE A 250 -8.87 7.16 -10.67
N SER A 251 -9.01 6.63 -9.47
CA SER A 251 -10.24 6.67 -8.68
C SER A 251 -9.88 6.87 -7.22
N ALA A 252 -10.89 7.09 -6.38
CA ALA A 252 -10.67 7.44 -4.98
C ALA A 252 -11.48 6.56 -4.02
N SER A 253 -10.91 6.27 -2.86
CA SER A 253 -11.55 5.53 -1.78
C SER A 253 -11.43 6.29 -0.46
N SER A 254 -12.56 6.77 0.07
CA SER A 254 -12.58 7.66 1.22
C SER A 254 -12.49 6.94 2.56
N PHE A 255 -11.69 7.49 3.48
CA PHE A 255 -11.66 7.17 4.91
C PHE A 255 -12.79 7.83 5.71
N SER A 256 -13.93 8.10 5.07
CA SER A 256 -15.21 8.26 5.78
C SER A 256 -15.69 6.93 6.39
N GLU A 257 -15.11 5.82 5.95
CA GLU A 257 -15.24 4.47 6.51
C GLU A 257 -13.99 4.14 7.33
N PRO A 258 -14.00 3.10 8.19
CA PRO A 258 -12.80 2.63 8.87
C PRO A 258 -11.65 2.37 7.90
N THR A 259 -10.43 2.70 8.31
CA THR A 259 -9.27 2.78 7.41
C THR A 259 -9.03 1.45 6.67
N ALA A 260 -8.98 0.35 7.41
CA ALA A 260 -8.81 -1.00 6.86
C ALA A 260 -9.94 -1.41 5.89
N THR A 261 -11.17 -0.96 6.13
CA THR A 261 -12.33 -1.21 5.25
C THR A 261 -12.19 -0.50 3.90
N ALA A 262 -11.75 0.77 3.92
CA ALA A 262 -11.51 1.54 2.71
C ALA A 262 -10.36 0.95 1.88
N ILE A 263 -9.24 0.57 2.51
CA ILE A 263 -8.10 -0.08 1.85
C ILE A 263 -8.54 -1.39 1.17
N LYS A 264 -9.29 -2.25 1.88
CA LYS A 264 -9.82 -3.50 1.31
C LYS A 264 -10.77 -3.22 0.14
N SER A 265 -11.65 -2.22 0.28
CA SER A 265 -12.62 -1.84 -0.76
C SER A 265 -11.97 -1.33 -2.03
N ALA A 266 -10.87 -0.58 -1.90
CA ALA A 266 -10.02 -0.18 -3.01
C ALA A 266 -9.32 -1.39 -3.64
N ALA A 267 -8.68 -2.24 -2.82
CA ALA A 267 -8.02 -3.47 -3.28
C ALA A 267 -8.96 -4.41 -4.05
N ASP A 268 -10.25 -4.43 -3.73
CA ASP A 268 -11.27 -5.21 -4.45
C ASP A 268 -11.58 -4.75 -5.86
N ARG A 269 -11.28 -3.49 -6.16
CA ARG A 269 -11.47 -2.91 -7.50
C ARG A 269 -10.20 -2.96 -8.34
N LEU A 270 -9.08 -3.38 -7.77
CA LEU A 270 -7.77 -3.46 -8.43
C LEU A 270 -7.41 -4.90 -8.83
N SER A 271 -6.53 -5.02 -9.81
CA SER A 271 -6.01 -6.28 -10.33
C SER A 271 -4.48 -6.33 -10.22
N PRO A 272 -3.84 -7.49 -10.42
CA PRO A 272 -2.39 -7.58 -10.36
C PRO A 272 -1.70 -6.50 -11.21
N GLY A 273 -0.81 -5.75 -10.57
CA GLY A 273 -0.04 -4.66 -11.16
C GLY A 273 -0.74 -3.32 -11.29
N ASP A 274 -2.01 -3.22 -10.87
CA ASP A 274 -2.62 -1.92 -10.57
C ASP A 274 -2.10 -1.41 -9.20
N ILE A 275 -2.34 -0.14 -8.90
CA ILE A 275 -1.69 0.55 -7.76
C ILE A 275 -2.74 1.07 -6.78
N LEU A 276 -2.46 0.93 -5.49
CA LEU A 276 -3.21 1.52 -4.40
C LEU A 276 -2.27 2.48 -3.66
N LEU A 277 -2.71 3.72 -3.47
CA LEU A 277 -1.94 4.78 -2.82
C LEU A 277 -2.58 5.13 -1.47
N LEU A 278 -1.74 5.19 -0.41
CA LEU A 278 -2.15 5.55 0.95
C LEU A 278 -1.51 6.89 1.32
N GLU A 279 -2.35 7.92 1.41
CA GLU A 279 -1.94 9.32 1.64
C GLU A 279 -2.18 9.80 3.06
N ILE A 280 -2.17 8.86 4.01
CA ILE A 280 -2.42 9.13 5.42
C ILE A 280 -1.33 8.56 6.30
N HIS A 281 -1.19 9.17 7.46
CA HIS A 281 -0.35 8.70 8.55
C HIS A 281 -1.09 8.82 9.87
N ARG A 282 -0.53 8.26 10.94
CA ARG A 282 -1.22 8.21 12.22
C ARG A 282 -0.24 8.35 13.40
N PRO A 283 -0.64 8.90 14.56
CA PRO A 283 0.21 9.03 15.74
C PRO A 283 0.84 7.70 16.20
N GLY A 284 2.16 7.56 16.12
CA GLY A 284 2.89 6.40 16.64
C GLY A 284 3.21 6.51 18.14
N PRO A 285 3.96 5.55 18.70
CA PRO A 285 4.34 5.54 20.12
C PRO A 285 5.09 6.78 20.63
N ARG A 286 5.75 7.54 19.75
CA ARG A 286 6.48 8.78 20.07
C ARG A 286 5.69 10.05 19.76
N ALA A 287 4.43 9.93 19.38
CA ALA A 287 3.59 11.08 19.11
C ALA A 287 3.44 11.96 20.36
N THR A 288 3.61 13.27 20.16
CA THR A 288 3.63 14.25 21.27
C THR A 288 2.25 14.81 21.60
N GLY A 289 1.27 14.59 20.72
CA GLY A 289 -0.04 15.26 20.78
C GLY A 289 -0.01 16.72 20.28
N SER A 290 1.13 17.21 19.81
CA SER A 290 1.30 18.52 19.18
C SER A 290 1.84 18.35 17.76
N GLY A 291 1.14 18.92 16.78
CA GLY A 291 1.47 18.76 15.36
C GLY A 291 1.59 17.28 14.95
N GLN A 292 2.46 17.00 13.98
CA GLN A 292 2.62 15.66 13.41
C GLN A 292 3.84 14.90 13.93
N GLN A 293 4.58 15.46 14.90
CA GLN A 293 5.75 14.79 15.48
C GLN A 293 5.35 13.42 16.00
N GLY A 294 6.12 12.38 15.62
CA GLY A 294 5.83 10.99 15.99
C GLY A 294 4.80 10.27 15.13
N PHE A 295 4.26 10.90 14.08
CA PHE A 295 3.32 10.23 13.17
C PHE A 295 4.06 9.29 12.22
N ILE A 296 3.48 8.11 11.97
CA ILE A 296 4.08 7.02 11.21
C ILE A 296 3.11 6.43 10.18
N ALA A 297 3.65 5.65 9.24
CA ALA A 297 2.90 4.86 8.28
C ALA A 297 1.85 3.96 8.96
N VAL A 298 0.68 3.85 8.35
CA VAL A 298 -0.49 3.14 8.90
C VAL A 298 -0.32 1.62 8.92
N GLU A 299 0.64 1.06 8.18
CA GLU A 299 0.92 -0.38 8.26
C GLU A 299 1.33 -0.87 9.67
N TRP A 300 1.69 0.02 10.59
CA TRP A 300 1.98 -0.35 11.99
C TRP A 300 0.77 -0.88 12.77
N TRP A 301 -0.45 -0.49 12.40
CA TRP A 301 -1.68 -0.92 13.07
C TRP A 301 -2.16 -2.30 12.57
N PRO A 302 -2.61 -3.22 13.45
CA PRO A 302 -2.82 -4.61 13.07
C PRO A 302 -3.85 -4.82 11.95
N ASP A 303 -4.95 -4.09 11.93
CA ASP A 303 -5.99 -4.22 10.91
C ASP A 303 -5.63 -3.52 9.59
N ASP A 304 -5.00 -2.35 9.65
CA ASP A 304 -4.47 -1.64 8.48
C ASP A 304 -3.39 -2.51 7.79
N TYR A 305 -2.50 -3.15 8.58
CA TYR A 305 -1.57 -4.18 8.10
C TYR A 305 -2.30 -5.31 7.34
N LEU A 306 -3.36 -5.88 7.92
CA LEU A 306 -4.10 -6.98 7.29
C LEU A 306 -4.73 -6.56 5.95
N ALA A 307 -5.23 -5.34 5.86
CA ALA A 307 -5.81 -4.77 4.65
C ALA A 307 -4.77 -4.54 3.54
N ILE A 308 -3.61 -3.98 3.91
CA ILE A 308 -2.48 -3.78 3.00
C ILE A 308 -1.95 -5.12 2.51
N ARG A 309 -1.75 -6.07 3.42
CA ARG A 309 -1.30 -7.43 3.09
C ARG A 309 -2.28 -8.15 2.18
N TYR A 310 -3.58 -7.94 2.36
CA TYR A 310 -4.61 -8.45 1.44
C TYR A 310 -4.44 -7.89 0.02
N ALA A 311 -4.24 -6.57 -0.13
CA ALA A 311 -3.98 -5.95 -1.43
C ALA A 311 -2.70 -6.52 -2.09
N VAL A 312 -1.62 -6.62 -1.33
CA VAL A 312 -0.34 -7.19 -1.79
C VAL A 312 -0.48 -8.65 -2.23
N ASN A 313 -1.23 -9.46 -1.47
CA ASN A 313 -1.49 -10.86 -1.83
C ASN A 313 -2.30 -10.99 -3.13
N LYS A 314 -3.12 -9.99 -3.48
CA LYS A 314 -3.80 -9.90 -4.79
C LYS A 314 -2.88 -9.44 -5.93
N GLY A 315 -1.62 -9.12 -5.63
CA GLY A 315 -0.66 -8.59 -6.60
C GLY A 315 -0.85 -7.10 -6.89
N VAL A 316 -1.65 -6.38 -6.09
CA VAL A 316 -1.78 -4.93 -6.16
C VAL A 316 -0.55 -4.31 -5.51
N ILE A 317 0.07 -3.34 -6.18
CA ILE A 317 1.19 -2.59 -5.60
C ILE A 317 0.60 -1.54 -4.66
N VAL A 318 0.93 -1.63 -3.37
CA VAL A 318 0.56 -0.60 -2.39
C VAL A 318 1.74 0.36 -2.24
N VAL A 319 1.48 1.66 -2.37
CA VAL A 319 2.42 2.75 -2.10
C VAL A 319 1.90 3.54 -0.91
N GLU A 320 2.75 3.77 0.09
CA GLU A 320 2.36 4.38 1.36
C GLU A 320 3.35 5.47 1.76
N ALA A 321 2.82 6.63 2.11
CA ALA A 321 3.60 7.72 2.69
C ALA A 321 4.18 7.29 4.05
N ALA A 322 5.49 7.46 4.25
CA ALA A 322 6.16 6.99 5.47
C ALA A 322 5.75 7.76 6.74
N GLY A 323 5.15 8.94 6.59
CA GLY A 323 4.73 9.82 7.66
C GLY A 323 5.70 10.99 7.92
N ASN A 324 5.18 12.05 8.55
CA ASN A 324 5.90 13.31 8.78
C ASN A 324 6.33 13.47 10.25
N GLY A 325 6.60 12.36 10.92
CA GLY A 325 6.89 12.34 12.34
C GLY A 325 8.34 12.67 12.71
N ALA A 326 9.25 12.83 11.75
CA ALA A 326 10.70 12.92 11.97
C ALA A 326 11.28 11.71 12.73
N GLU A 327 10.66 10.54 12.59
CA GLU A 327 10.99 9.36 13.38
C GLU A 327 12.00 8.44 12.67
N ASN A 328 12.79 7.74 13.50
CA ASN A 328 13.61 6.61 13.07
C ASN A 328 12.80 5.32 13.24
N LEU A 329 12.26 4.78 12.15
CA LEU A 329 11.42 3.58 12.17
C LEU A 329 12.21 2.29 12.50
N ASP A 330 13.55 2.36 12.54
CA ASP A 330 14.39 1.28 13.05
C ASP A 330 14.52 1.28 14.59
N ASP A 331 14.00 2.30 15.28
CA ASP A 331 14.06 2.42 16.74
C ASP A 331 13.23 1.31 17.42
N THR A 332 13.76 0.78 18.52
CA THR A 332 13.13 -0.35 19.24
C THR A 332 11.79 0.01 19.87
N VAL A 333 11.44 1.29 19.99
CA VAL A 333 10.10 1.69 20.45
C VAL A 333 8.99 1.08 19.57
N TYR A 334 9.26 0.89 18.27
CA TYR A 334 8.31 0.33 17.33
C TYR A 334 8.20 -1.19 17.41
N ASP A 335 9.08 -1.85 18.17
CA ASP A 335 9.03 -3.29 18.43
C ASP A 335 8.03 -3.65 19.54
N ALA A 336 7.58 -2.66 20.32
CA ALA A 336 6.59 -2.85 21.36
C ALA A 336 5.17 -2.67 20.81
N PRO A 337 4.25 -3.63 21.00
CA PRO A 337 2.86 -3.46 20.63
C PRO A 337 2.19 -2.37 21.48
N ALA A 338 1.21 -1.66 20.91
CA ALA A 338 0.30 -0.85 21.72
C ALA A 338 -0.59 -1.75 22.60
N ALA A 339 -1.17 -1.14 23.65
CA ALA A 339 -2.09 -1.83 24.54
C ALA A 339 -3.27 -2.46 23.75
N GLY A 340 -3.55 -3.72 24.03
CA GLY A 340 -4.67 -4.44 23.42
C GLY A 340 -4.41 -5.01 22.03
N PHE A 341 -3.21 -4.85 21.46
CA PHE A 341 -2.85 -5.48 20.18
C PHE A 341 -2.84 -7.02 20.28
N PRO A 342 -3.08 -7.73 19.15
CA PRO A 342 -3.10 -9.19 19.15
C PRO A 342 -1.72 -9.81 19.32
N ALA A 343 -1.66 -11.01 19.90
CA ALA A 343 -0.41 -11.68 20.27
C ALA A 343 0.50 -12.03 19.08
N TRP A 344 -0.08 -12.16 17.87
CA TRP A 344 0.67 -12.41 16.64
C TRP A 344 1.36 -11.15 16.09
N TRP A 345 0.97 -9.96 16.54
CA TRP A 345 1.51 -8.71 16.00
C TRP A 345 3.02 -8.61 16.25
N ARG A 346 3.75 -8.10 15.28
CA ARG A 346 5.18 -7.78 15.32
C ARG A 346 5.38 -6.48 14.54
N ASN A 347 6.50 -5.79 14.76
CA ASN A 347 6.80 -4.54 14.07
C ASN A 347 6.96 -4.74 12.54
N PRO A 348 6.04 -4.21 11.71
CA PRO A 348 6.11 -4.39 10.27
C PRO A 348 7.29 -3.65 9.61
N PHE A 349 7.83 -2.62 10.27
CA PHE A 349 8.99 -1.88 9.77
C PHE A 349 10.28 -2.70 9.81
N ARG A 350 10.37 -3.73 10.65
CA ARG A 350 11.51 -4.66 10.59
C ARG A 350 11.54 -5.44 9.28
N ARG A 351 10.36 -5.68 8.69
CA ARG A 351 10.18 -6.54 7.52
C ARG A 351 10.77 -7.95 7.71
N ASP A 352 10.92 -8.38 8.97
CA ASP A 352 11.21 -9.73 9.38
C ASP A 352 10.01 -10.27 10.19
N GLY A 353 9.55 -11.48 9.85
CA GLY A 353 8.34 -12.06 10.45
C GLY A 353 7.00 -11.43 10.03
N LEU A 354 6.90 -10.10 9.91
CA LEU A 354 5.70 -9.38 9.48
C LEU A 354 6.10 -8.29 8.46
N ASP A 355 5.74 -8.47 7.18
CA ASP A 355 6.00 -7.51 6.09
C ASP A 355 4.69 -7.30 5.32
N ALA A 356 4.12 -6.10 5.41
CA ALA A 356 2.86 -5.79 4.73
C ALA A 356 3.03 -5.85 3.22
N GLY A 357 4.25 -5.59 2.73
CA GLY A 357 4.62 -5.64 1.32
C GLY A 357 4.47 -4.32 0.59
N ALA A 358 4.04 -3.25 1.28
CA ALA A 358 3.92 -1.91 0.71
C ALA A 358 5.28 -1.29 0.37
N VAL A 359 5.26 -0.40 -0.63
CA VAL A 359 6.36 0.52 -0.96
C VAL A 359 6.25 1.72 -0.01
N LEU A 360 7.17 1.83 0.96
CA LEU A 360 7.21 2.98 1.86
C LEU A 360 8.01 4.13 1.24
N VAL A 361 7.42 5.33 1.23
CA VAL A 361 7.98 6.51 0.56
C VAL A 361 8.36 7.61 1.53
N GLY A 362 9.63 8.01 1.51
CA GLY A 362 10.12 9.17 2.27
C GLY A 362 10.14 10.47 1.47
N ALA A 363 10.28 11.58 2.17
CA ALA A 363 10.30 12.93 1.60
C ALA A 363 11.74 13.48 1.49
N GLY A 364 12.19 13.68 0.26
CA GLY A 364 13.49 14.28 -0.05
C GLY A 364 13.37 15.74 -0.47
N ALA A 365 14.42 16.53 -0.21
CA ALA A 365 14.48 17.92 -0.65
C ALA A 365 14.48 18.00 -2.19
N PRO A 366 13.73 18.95 -2.79
CA PRO A 366 13.89 19.28 -4.20
C PRO A 366 15.28 19.90 -4.45
N PRO A 367 15.68 20.09 -5.72
CA PRO A 367 16.89 20.83 -6.05
C PRO A 367 16.93 22.21 -5.38
N PRO A 368 18.10 22.68 -4.91
CA PRO A 368 18.27 24.04 -4.43
C PRO A 368 17.77 25.09 -5.44
N GLY A 369 17.08 26.11 -4.97
CA GLY A 369 16.50 27.20 -5.75
C GLY A 369 15.15 26.88 -6.43
N THR A 370 14.56 25.71 -6.17
CA THR A 370 13.24 25.35 -6.70
C THR A 370 12.20 26.39 -6.24
N HIS A 371 11.50 26.99 -7.20
CA HIS A 371 10.56 28.11 -6.99
C HIS A 371 11.15 29.27 -6.15
N GLY A 372 12.48 29.44 -6.19
CA GLY A 372 13.20 30.46 -5.43
C GLY A 372 13.46 30.13 -3.97
N ARG A 373 13.27 28.87 -3.53
CA ARG A 373 13.46 28.41 -2.14
C ARG A 373 14.47 27.27 -2.05
N ASP A 374 15.06 27.12 -0.86
CA ASP A 374 16.09 26.12 -0.56
C ASP A 374 15.72 25.29 0.68
N TRP A 375 15.77 23.97 0.55
CA TRP A 375 15.37 23.02 1.62
C TRP A 375 16.50 22.05 2.04
N GLY A 376 17.71 22.32 1.55
CA GLY A 376 18.90 21.47 1.68
C GLY A 376 19.35 20.89 0.34
N PRO A 377 20.40 20.07 0.32
CA PRO A 377 20.88 19.40 -0.88
C PRO A 377 19.79 18.52 -1.52
N ASP A 378 19.75 18.47 -2.85
CA ASP A 378 18.78 17.66 -3.59
C ASP A 378 18.79 16.19 -3.14
N ARG A 379 17.61 15.59 -2.94
CA ARG A 379 17.40 14.21 -2.45
C ARG A 379 17.92 13.94 -1.03
N SER A 380 18.28 14.98 -0.27
CA SER A 380 18.54 14.82 1.16
C SER A 380 17.24 14.70 1.95
N ARG A 381 17.27 14.01 3.08
CA ARG A 381 16.07 13.83 3.91
C ARG A 381 15.52 15.18 4.38
N LEU A 382 14.23 15.43 4.19
CA LEU A 382 13.53 16.57 4.80
C LEU A 382 13.32 16.35 6.30
N ASP A 383 13.34 17.41 7.10
CA ASP A 383 13.43 17.35 8.57
C ASP A 383 12.28 16.56 9.20
N PHE A 384 11.07 16.72 8.67
CA PHE A 384 9.87 16.00 9.07
C PHE A 384 9.80 14.55 8.56
N SER A 385 10.56 14.16 7.53
CA SER A 385 10.39 12.83 6.93
C SER A 385 10.81 11.73 7.90
N ASN A 386 9.96 10.74 8.11
CA ASN A 386 10.40 9.49 8.73
C ASN A 386 11.50 8.82 7.90
N HIS A 387 12.33 8.01 8.56
CA HIS A 387 13.46 7.29 7.95
C HIS A 387 13.67 5.92 8.59
N GLY A 388 14.38 5.05 7.89
CA GLY A 388 14.69 3.69 8.38
C GLY A 388 14.96 2.71 7.26
N ALA A 389 15.41 1.50 7.61
CA ALA A 389 15.73 0.45 6.65
C ALA A 389 14.53 0.04 5.78
N CYS A 390 13.31 0.20 6.30
CA CYS A 390 12.07 -0.10 5.59
C CYS A 390 11.75 0.83 4.42
N LEU A 391 12.28 2.06 4.36
CA LEU A 391 11.95 2.98 3.25
C LEU A 391 12.55 2.51 1.92
N ASP A 392 11.70 2.48 0.88
CA ASP A 392 12.02 1.90 -0.42
C ASP A 392 12.48 2.96 -1.43
N ALA A 393 11.72 4.06 -1.51
CA ALA A 393 11.91 5.14 -2.48
C ALA A 393 11.60 6.51 -1.84
N GLN A 394 12.01 7.59 -2.52
CA GLN A 394 11.68 8.96 -2.13
C GLN A 394 11.14 9.78 -3.30
N GLY A 395 10.42 10.86 -3.01
CA GLY A 395 10.00 11.89 -3.95
C GLY A 395 10.43 13.28 -3.48
N TRP A 396 9.95 14.34 -4.14
CA TRP A 396 10.05 15.69 -3.60
C TRP A 396 9.05 15.81 -2.46
N GLY A 397 9.48 16.32 -1.30
CA GLY A 397 8.59 16.56 -0.16
C GLY A 397 8.26 18.03 0.09
N ARG A 398 8.70 18.92 -0.80
CA ARG A 398 8.50 20.38 -0.78
C ARG A 398 8.46 20.89 -2.22
N GLU A 399 7.82 22.04 -2.43
CA GLU A 399 7.79 22.75 -3.71
C GLU A 399 7.23 21.93 -4.89
N VAL A 400 6.17 21.18 -4.64
CA VAL A 400 5.53 20.38 -5.70
C VAL A 400 4.43 21.18 -6.38
N THR A 401 4.60 21.37 -7.69
CA THR A 401 3.61 22.01 -8.56
C THR A 401 2.53 21.04 -8.99
N THR A 402 1.27 21.34 -8.65
CA THR A 402 0.11 20.49 -8.90
C THR A 402 -1.21 21.27 -8.76
N THR A 403 -2.34 20.59 -8.90
CA THR A 403 -3.70 21.12 -8.71
C THR A 403 -4.05 21.34 -7.23
N GLY A 404 -5.08 22.13 -6.93
CA GLY A 404 -5.53 22.45 -5.57
C GLY A 404 -4.77 23.59 -4.88
N TYR A 405 -5.16 23.87 -3.63
CA TYR A 405 -4.68 24.92 -2.69
C TYR A 405 -4.80 26.38 -3.16
N GLY A 406 -4.39 26.68 -4.39
CA GLY A 406 -4.69 27.93 -5.08
C GLY A 406 -3.69 29.08 -4.87
N ASP A 407 -2.53 28.82 -4.28
CA ASP A 407 -1.51 29.84 -4.03
C ASP A 407 -0.66 30.20 -5.26
N LEU A 408 -0.57 29.31 -6.27
CA LEU A 408 0.03 29.62 -7.57
C LEU A 408 -1.00 30.30 -8.50
N GLN A 409 -2.22 29.73 -8.55
CA GLN A 409 -3.37 30.34 -9.21
C GLN A 409 -4.60 30.06 -8.35
N GLY A 410 -5.30 31.11 -7.95
CA GLY A 410 -6.43 31.01 -7.03
C GLY A 410 -7.72 31.63 -7.59
N GLY A 411 -8.57 32.07 -6.67
CA GLY A 411 -9.81 32.79 -6.95
C GLY A 411 -11.03 32.13 -6.34
N MET A 412 -12.23 32.59 -6.70
CA MET A 412 -13.47 32.12 -6.04
C MET A 412 -13.87 30.69 -6.37
N ASN A 413 -13.45 30.13 -7.52
CA ASN A 413 -13.79 28.77 -7.92
C ASN A 413 -12.58 27.83 -7.77
N PRO A 414 -12.62 26.86 -6.84
CA PRO A 414 -11.52 25.91 -6.64
C PRO A 414 -11.30 24.90 -7.78
N ASP A 415 -12.15 24.87 -8.81
CA ASP A 415 -11.87 24.09 -10.03
C ASP A 415 -10.69 24.65 -10.86
N PHE A 416 -10.22 25.85 -10.54
CA PHE A 416 -9.11 26.55 -11.21
C PHE A 416 -7.88 26.74 -10.32
N TRP A 417 -7.81 26.04 -9.19
CA TRP A 417 -6.77 26.25 -8.19
C TRP A 417 -5.53 25.42 -8.47
N TYR A 418 -4.36 26.07 -8.46
CA TYR A 418 -3.06 25.40 -8.57
C TYR A 418 -2.13 25.89 -7.46
N THR A 419 -1.15 25.05 -7.14
CA THR A 419 -0.10 25.31 -6.16
C THR A 419 1.26 24.97 -6.73
N ASP A 420 2.32 25.63 -6.25
CA ASP A 420 3.72 25.23 -6.44
C ASP A 420 4.41 24.87 -5.12
N ARG A 421 3.63 24.67 -4.04
CA ARG A 421 4.14 24.49 -2.68
C ARG A 421 3.60 23.23 -1.99
N PHE A 422 2.91 22.33 -2.69
CA PHE A 422 2.47 21.07 -2.08
C PHE A 422 3.67 20.32 -1.51
N SER A 423 3.49 19.79 -0.30
CA SER A 423 4.59 19.37 0.58
C SER A 423 4.19 18.18 1.47
N GLY A 424 5.18 17.51 2.05
CA GLY A 424 5.02 16.35 2.93
C GLY A 424 5.43 15.04 2.26
N THR A 425 5.44 13.95 3.02
CA THR A 425 5.57 12.60 2.43
C THR A 425 4.45 12.33 1.42
N SER A 426 3.30 12.99 1.58
CA SER A 426 2.18 12.96 0.65
C SER A 426 2.38 13.66 -0.69
N SER A 427 3.40 14.51 -0.82
CA SER A 427 3.84 15.03 -2.13
C SER A 427 4.95 14.16 -2.76
N ALA A 428 5.50 13.22 -1.97
CA ALA A 428 6.55 12.32 -2.42
C ALA A 428 5.99 10.98 -2.93
N SER A 429 4.99 10.41 -2.25
CA SER A 429 4.33 9.16 -2.63
C SER A 429 3.63 9.20 -3.99
N PRO A 430 2.97 10.29 -4.43
CA PRO A 430 2.38 10.39 -5.76
C PRO A 430 3.43 10.29 -6.88
N MET A 431 4.64 10.83 -6.65
CA MET A 431 5.74 10.70 -7.63
C MET A 431 6.19 9.25 -7.84
N VAL A 432 6.26 8.47 -6.76
CA VAL A 432 6.59 7.04 -6.83
C VAL A 432 5.44 6.27 -7.49
N THR A 433 4.19 6.59 -7.14
CA THR A 433 2.98 6.00 -7.74
C THR A 433 2.92 6.23 -9.25
N GLY A 434 3.06 7.47 -9.71
CA GLY A 434 3.06 7.80 -11.13
C GLY A 434 4.21 7.13 -11.89
N SER A 435 5.39 7.04 -11.28
CA SER A 435 6.53 6.35 -11.86
C SER A 435 6.26 4.85 -12.04
N LEU A 436 5.70 4.18 -11.02
CA LEU A 436 5.31 2.78 -11.11
C LEU A 436 4.20 2.56 -12.14
N ALA A 437 3.25 3.50 -12.26
CA ALA A 437 2.20 3.44 -13.27
C ALA A 437 2.76 3.50 -14.70
N CYS A 438 3.74 4.38 -14.94
CA CYS A 438 4.46 4.41 -16.21
C CYS A 438 5.12 3.07 -16.53
N VAL A 439 5.81 2.46 -15.56
CA VAL A 439 6.46 1.14 -15.74
C VAL A 439 5.44 0.04 -16.04
N GLN A 440 4.33 0.00 -15.29
CA GLN A 440 3.28 -1.00 -15.51
C GLN A 440 2.60 -0.84 -16.87
N GLY A 441 2.38 0.40 -17.32
CA GLY A 441 1.85 0.68 -18.66
C GLY A 441 2.79 0.19 -19.75
N VAL A 442 4.11 0.40 -19.61
CA VAL A 442 5.11 -0.16 -20.54
C VAL A 442 5.11 -1.69 -20.55
N LEU A 443 5.04 -2.34 -19.38
CA LEU A 443 4.97 -3.80 -19.30
C LEU A 443 3.73 -4.34 -19.99
N LYS A 444 2.56 -3.73 -19.73
CA LYS A 444 1.29 -4.08 -20.38
C LYS A 444 1.39 -3.92 -21.91
N ALA A 445 1.92 -2.79 -22.40
CA ALA A 445 2.11 -2.56 -23.83
C ALA A 445 3.10 -3.54 -24.48
N ALA A 446 4.08 -4.03 -23.73
CA ALA A 446 5.05 -5.03 -24.18
C ALA A 446 4.55 -6.49 -24.03
N GLY A 447 3.31 -6.72 -23.58
CA GLY A 447 2.77 -8.06 -23.34
C GLY A 447 3.49 -8.82 -22.23
N ARG A 448 4.08 -8.10 -21.27
CA ARG A 448 4.83 -8.66 -20.15
C ARG A 448 3.94 -8.81 -18.92
N VAL A 449 4.34 -9.71 -18.02
CA VAL A 449 3.70 -9.86 -16.71
C VAL A 449 3.89 -8.54 -15.94
N PRO A 450 2.84 -8.00 -15.30
CA PRO A 450 2.98 -6.82 -14.46
C PRO A 450 3.96 -7.06 -13.31
N LEU A 451 4.59 -5.99 -12.81
CA LEU A 451 5.39 -6.10 -11.59
C LEU A 451 4.54 -6.61 -10.43
N SER A 452 5.08 -7.56 -9.67
CA SER A 452 4.58 -7.88 -8.34
C SER A 452 5.02 -6.80 -7.33
N PRO A 453 4.35 -6.68 -6.17
CA PRO A 453 4.75 -5.74 -5.12
C PRO A 453 6.20 -5.94 -4.67
N ALA A 454 6.62 -7.19 -4.48
CA ALA A 454 7.99 -7.58 -4.20
C ALA A 454 8.98 -7.02 -5.23
N ARG A 455 8.70 -7.23 -6.52
CA ARG A 455 9.58 -6.82 -7.61
C ARG A 455 9.59 -5.31 -7.77
N ALA A 456 8.47 -4.63 -7.57
CA ALA A 456 8.40 -3.17 -7.57
C ALA A 456 9.35 -2.57 -6.51
N ARG A 457 9.31 -3.06 -5.26
CA ARG A 457 10.25 -2.64 -4.21
C ARG A 457 11.70 -2.94 -4.56
N GLU A 458 11.97 -4.14 -5.08
CA GLU A 458 13.31 -4.56 -5.45
C GLU A 458 13.92 -3.61 -6.49
N ILE A 459 13.20 -3.31 -7.58
CA ILE A 459 13.72 -2.45 -8.64
C ILE A 459 13.80 -0.99 -8.21
N LEU A 460 12.88 -0.49 -7.38
CA LEU A 460 12.95 0.85 -6.81
C LEU A 460 14.22 1.01 -5.96
N ARG A 461 14.55 0.02 -5.14
CA ARG A 461 15.78 0.04 -4.34
C ARG A 461 17.05 -0.13 -5.17
N ALA A 462 16.99 -0.91 -6.24
CA ALA A 462 18.14 -1.21 -7.09
C ALA A 462 18.46 -0.13 -8.13
N THR A 463 17.54 0.81 -8.36
CA THR A 463 17.65 1.87 -9.36
C THR A 463 17.34 3.23 -8.75
N GLY A 464 17.23 4.26 -9.58
CA GLY A 464 16.95 5.62 -9.13
C GLY A 464 18.19 6.38 -8.66
N ALA A 465 17.98 7.66 -8.37
CA ALA A 465 19.01 8.56 -7.88
C ALA A 465 19.20 8.39 -6.36
N PRO A 466 20.41 8.07 -5.88
CA PRO A 466 20.67 7.88 -4.45
C PRO A 466 20.43 9.14 -3.62
N GLN A 467 19.99 8.94 -2.37
CA GLN A 467 19.87 9.97 -1.34
C GLN A 467 21.20 10.70 -1.10
N GLN A 468 21.13 11.99 -0.76
CA GLN A 468 22.29 12.80 -0.37
C GLN A 468 22.29 13.12 1.13
N ASP A 469 23.47 13.46 1.65
CA ASP A 469 23.63 13.99 3.00
C ASP A 469 23.07 15.42 3.11
N ALA A 470 22.57 15.76 4.30
CA ALA A 470 22.36 17.13 4.74
C ALA A 470 22.90 17.32 6.16
N PRO A 471 23.20 18.57 6.59
CA PRO A 471 23.54 18.85 7.98
C PRO A 471 22.50 18.26 8.95
N GLY A 472 22.95 17.45 9.92
CA GLY A 472 22.09 16.78 10.90
C GLY A 472 21.20 15.64 10.35
N ARG A 473 21.25 15.37 9.04
CA ARG A 473 20.41 14.38 8.34
C ARG A 473 21.26 13.62 7.31
N PRO A 474 22.18 12.75 7.77
CA PRO A 474 23.06 11.99 6.88
C PRO A 474 22.26 10.97 6.04
N ALA A 475 22.82 10.55 4.91
CA ALA A 475 22.24 9.56 4.00
C ALA A 475 22.00 8.18 4.65
N SER A 476 22.63 7.91 5.80
CA SER A 476 22.33 6.74 6.64
C SER A 476 20.93 6.79 7.25
N GLN A 477 20.31 7.97 7.39
CA GLN A 477 18.89 8.13 7.70
C GLN A 477 18.08 7.88 6.42
N ARG A 478 17.98 6.62 6.04
CA ARG A 478 17.45 6.20 4.74
C ARG A 478 16.00 6.66 4.53
N ILE A 479 15.78 7.36 3.41
CA ILE A 479 14.46 7.65 2.83
C ILE A 479 14.23 6.98 1.46
N GLY A 480 15.21 6.24 0.96
CA GLY A 480 15.12 5.54 -0.33
C GLY A 480 15.78 6.31 -1.49
N ASN A 481 15.72 5.74 -2.69
CA ASN A 481 16.21 6.40 -3.91
C ASN A 481 15.07 7.13 -4.60
N ARG A 482 15.34 8.27 -5.24
CA ARG A 482 14.33 8.94 -6.08
C ARG A 482 14.17 8.14 -7.38
N PRO A 483 12.96 7.74 -7.79
CA PRO A 483 12.75 7.00 -9.03
C PRO A 483 13.42 7.66 -10.24
N ASP A 484 13.95 6.84 -11.15
CA ASP A 484 14.44 7.25 -12.46
C ASP A 484 13.81 6.32 -13.49
N LEU A 485 12.85 6.80 -14.26
CA LEU A 485 12.13 6.02 -15.27
C LEU A 485 13.05 5.51 -16.38
N ARG A 486 14.16 6.21 -16.66
CA ARG A 486 15.17 5.77 -17.62
C ARG A 486 15.93 4.54 -17.14
N ALA A 487 16.09 4.37 -15.83
CA ALA A 487 16.68 3.17 -15.23
C ALA A 487 15.62 2.08 -14.94
N LEU A 488 14.46 2.47 -14.41
CA LEU A 488 13.39 1.56 -13.99
C LEU A 488 12.78 0.77 -15.15
N ILE A 489 12.44 1.45 -16.26
CA ILE A 489 11.76 0.79 -17.39
C ILE A 489 12.64 -0.33 -18.01
N PRO A 490 13.92 -0.10 -18.35
CA PRO A 490 14.78 -1.17 -18.83
C PRO A 490 15.00 -2.29 -17.79
N MET A 491 15.05 -1.96 -16.50
CA MET A 491 15.17 -2.96 -15.43
C MET A 491 13.93 -3.86 -15.35
N ALA A 492 12.74 -3.27 -15.47
CA ALA A 492 11.47 -4.00 -15.48
C ALA A 492 11.30 -4.86 -16.74
N LEU A 493 11.72 -4.35 -17.91
CA LEU A 493 11.66 -5.08 -19.17
C LEU A 493 12.74 -6.16 -19.32
N ARG A 494 13.78 -6.15 -18.48
CA ARG A 494 14.87 -7.13 -18.56
C ARG A 494 14.29 -8.55 -18.43
N THR A 495 14.76 -9.45 -19.28
CA THR A 495 14.57 -10.89 -19.16
C THR A 495 15.94 -11.55 -19.11
N GLN A 496 16.08 -12.62 -18.33
CA GLN A 496 17.16 -13.58 -18.54
C GLN A 496 16.58 -14.98 -18.63
N GLN A 497 17.28 -15.81 -19.39
CA GLN A 497 17.01 -17.23 -19.48
C GLN A 497 18.23 -17.99 -18.99
N TRP A 498 18.02 -18.94 -18.11
CA TRP A 498 19.05 -19.84 -17.62
C TRP A 498 18.40 -21.12 -17.10
N GLY A 499 19.14 -22.22 -17.11
CA GLY A 499 18.66 -23.50 -16.63
C GLY A 499 19.76 -24.28 -15.94
N GLY A 500 19.39 -25.34 -15.25
CA GLY A 500 20.31 -26.17 -14.49
C GLY A 500 19.67 -27.44 -13.98
N VAL A 501 20.49 -28.26 -13.32
CA VAL A 501 20.02 -29.44 -12.58
C VAL A 501 19.85 -29.02 -11.12
N GLN A 502 18.64 -29.18 -10.57
CA GLN A 502 18.41 -28.97 -9.14
C GLN A 502 18.62 -30.27 -8.34
N PHE A 503 18.19 -31.41 -8.90
CA PHE A 503 18.27 -32.69 -8.21
C PHE A 503 18.83 -33.78 -9.12
N HIS A 504 19.67 -34.62 -8.54
CA HIS A 504 19.99 -35.95 -9.04
C HIS A 504 19.28 -36.97 -8.15
N GLY A 505 18.75 -38.04 -8.72
CA GLY A 505 18.07 -39.07 -7.95
C GLY A 505 18.13 -40.44 -8.61
N THR A 506 17.87 -41.46 -7.80
CA THR A 506 17.74 -42.86 -8.24
C THR A 506 16.42 -43.40 -7.69
N LEU A 507 15.66 -44.07 -8.54
CA LEU A 507 14.38 -44.70 -8.17
C LEU A 507 14.43 -46.20 -8.45
N ALA A 508 14.02 -47.01 -7.48
CA ALA A 508 13.79 -48.43 -7.68
C ALA A 508 12.66 -48.68 -8.69
N ALA A 509 12.55 -49.92 -9.19
CA ALA A 509 11.51 -50.33 -10.12
C ALA A 509 10.11 -49.96 -9.60
N GLY A 510 9.31 -49.28 -10.44
CA GLY A 510 7.95 -48.85 -10.08
C GLY A 510 7.84 -47.77 -8.98
N GLN A 511 8.96 -47.32 -8.38
CA GLN A 511 8.94 -46.41 -7.24
C GLN A 511 8.47 -45.01 -7.65
N THR A 512 7.73 -44.35 -6.75
CA THR A 512 7.46 -42.91 -6.79
C THR A 512 8.10 -42.23 -5.58
N ALA A 513 8.79 -41.12 -5.78
CA ALA A 513 9.27 -40.26 -4.71
C ALA A 513 9.09 -38.77 -5.05
N ARG A 514 9.26 -37.90 -4.06
CA ARG A 514 9.04 -36.46 -4.14
C ARG A 514 10.31 -35.70 -3.75
N TRP A 515 10.64 -34.68 -4.53
CA TRP A 515 11.68 -33.68 -4.22
C TRP A 515 11.04 -32.32 -3.98
N PHE A 516 11.64 -31.51 -3.12
CA PHE A 516 11.13 -30.20 -2.71
C PHE A 516 12.22 -29.13 -2.78
N THR A 517 11.87 -27.95 -3.30
CA THR A 517 12.70 -26.74 -3.27
C THR A 517 11.82 -25.52 -3.06
N HIS A 518 12.34 -24.47 -2.41
CA HIS A 518 11.59 -23.29 -2.00
C HIS A 518 12.40 -22.01 -2.23
N SER A 519 11.79 -20.86 -1.90
CA SER A 519 12.42 -19.53 -2.03
C SER A 519 12.81 -19.14 -3.45
N TRP A 520 12.13 -19.70 -4.46
CA TRP A 520 12.27 -19.24 -5.84
C TRP A 520 11.53 -17.92 -6.01
N PRO A 521 12.07 -16.90 -6.67
CA PRO A 521 11.32 -15.66 -6.88
C PRO A 521 9.99 -15.92 -7.59
N ALA A 522 8.88 -15.52 -6.97
CA ALA A 522 7.53 -15.84 -7.44
C ALA A 522 7.17 -15.23 -8.80
N HIS A 523 7.95 -14.23 -9.24
CA HIS A 523 7.78 -13.59 -10.53
C HIS A 523 8.52 -14.32 -11.67
N TRP A 524 9.36 -15.32 -11.37
CA TRP A 524 10.06 -16.08 -12.40
C TRP A 524 9.13 -17.08 -13.09
N HIS A 525 9.28 -17.16 -14.41
CA HIS A 525 8.66 -18.23 -15.20
C HIS A 525 9.59 -19.46 -15.19
N VAL A 526 9.33 -20.41 -14.30
CA VAL A 526 10.14 -21.63 -14.14
C VAL A 526 9.42 -22.84 -14.71
N VAL A 527 10.12 -23.59 -15.58
CA VAL A 527 9.67 -24.89 -16.10
C VAL A 527 10.56 -25.98 -15.55
N TRP A 528 9.94 -27.09 -15.15
CA TRP A 528 10.63 -28.26 -14.60
C TRP A 528 10.54 -29.45 -15.56
N THR A 529 11.68 -30.05 -15.87
CA THR A 529 11.78 -31.26 -16.67
C THR A 529 12.53 -32.35 -15.89
N VAL A 530 12.17 -33.62 -16.12
CA VAL A 530 12.81 -34.74 -15.45
C VAL A 530 13.28 -35.73 -16.51
N VAL A 531 14.58 -36.03 -16.53
CA VAL A 531 15.21 -36.79 -17.60
C VAL A 531 15.96 -37.99 -17.00
N PRO A 532 15.72 -39.22 -17.48
CA PRO A 532 16.53 -40.37 -17.07
C PRO A 532 17.96 -40.23 -17.59
N THR A 533 18.94 -40.58 -16.76
CA THR A 533 20.36 -40.60 -17.14
C THR A 533 20.86 -42.02 -17.41
N SER A 534 20.14 -43.05 -16.94
CA SER A 534 20.40 -44.45 -17.28
C SER A 534 19.77 -44.81 -18.65
N PRO A 535 20.53 -45.31 -19.63
CA PRO A 535 19.98 -45.70 -20.93
C PRO A 535 19.21 -47.04 -20.84
N GLN A 536 17.91 -46.99 -21.14
CA GLN A 536 17.05 -48.17 -21.34
C GLN A 536 16.11 -47.94 -22.54
N PRO A 537 16.37 -48.56 -23.71
CA PRO A 537 15.57 -48.36 -24.92
C PRO A 537 14.26 -49.16 -24.91
N GLY A 538 13.24 -48.64 -25.61
CA GLY A 538 12.03 -49.40 -25.98
C GLY A 538 10.72 -49.01 -25.27
N ALA A 539 10.76 -48.25 -24.17
CA ALA A 539 9.56 -47.76 -23.47
C ALA A 539 9.86 -46.48 -22.65
N PRO A 540 8.82 -45.69 -22.26
CA PRO A 540 8.99 -44.58 -21.33
C PRO A 540 9.53 -45.02 -19.97
N GLN A 541 10.60 -44.38 -19.48
CA GLN A 541 11.21 -44.73 -18.19
C GLN A 541 10.61 -44.00 -16.99
N LEU A 542 10.29 -42.71 -17.15
CA LEU A 542 9.85 -41.83 -16.07
C LEU A 542 8.55 -41.12 -16.46
N THR A 543 7.75 -40.77 -15.46
CA THR A 543 6.77 -39.69 -15.53
C THR A 543 6.98 -38.79 -14.32
N TRP A 544 6.64 -37.52 -14.44
CA TRP A 544 6.72 -36.59 -13.31
C TRP A 544 5.49 -35.70 -13.22
N ARG A 545 5.29 -35.12 -12.05
CA ARG A 545 4.29 -34.08 -11.78
C ARG A 545 4.93 -33.00 -10.93
N VAL A 546 4.77 -31.75 -11.35
CA VAL A 546 5.21 -30.58 -10.59
C VAL A 546 3.99 -30.00 -9.90
N ARG A 547 4.11 -29.74 -8.61
CA ARG A 547 3.16 -28.91 -7.85
C ARG A 547 3.88 -27.65 -7.41
N THR A 548 3.16 -26.55 -7.41
CA THR A 548 3.69 -25.23 -7.12
C THR A 548 2.87 -24.59 -6.02
N GLU A 549 3.54 -23.95 -5.07
CA GLU A 549 2.92 -23.08 -4.08
C GLU A 549 3.51 -21.69 -4.23
N ARG A 550 2.67 -20.67 -4.15
CA ARG A 550 3.13 -19.30 -3.97
C ARG A 550 3.25 -19.04 -2.47
N SER A 551 4.41 -19.28 -1.89
CA SER A 551 4.66 -19.18 -0.45
C SER A 551 4.63 -17.73 0.07
N SER A 552 4.80 -16.74 -0.81
CA SER A 552 4.59 -15.31 -0.48
C SER A 552 4.41 -14.45 -1.74
N ASP A 553 4.27 -13.14 -1.58
CA ASP A 553 4.34 -12.19 -2.69
C ASP A 553 5.71 -12.23 -3.40
N ARG A 554 6.76 -12.62 -2.66
CA ARG A 554 8.15 -12.69 -3.11
C ARG A 554 8.55 -14.06 -3.65
N PHE A 555 8.05 -15.14 -3.07
CA PHE A 555 8.60 -16.49 -3.28
C PHE A 555 7.56 -17.55 -3.66
N ALA A 556 8.04 -18.56 -4.37
CA ALA A 556 7.35 -19.78 -4.73
C ALA A 556 8.17 -21.01 -4.31
N ALA A 557 7.48 -22.12 -4.14
CA ALA A 557 8.05 -23.43 -3.86
C ALA A 557 7.51 -24.48 -4.84
N TYR A 558 8.32 -25.51 -5.08
CA TYR A 558 8.07 -26.56 -6.05
C TYR A 558 8.25 -27.95 -5.42
N TRP A 559 7.29 -28.83 -5.67
CA TRP A 559 7.39 -30.26 -5.38
C TRP A 559 7.36 -31.04 -6.69
N ILE A 560 8.38 -31.86 -6.91
CA ILE A 560 8.53 -32.67 -8.12
C ILE A 560 8.34 -34.13 -7.72
N ASP A 561 7.17 -34.70 -8.05
CA ASP A 561 6.94 -36.14 -7.93
C ASP A 561 7.50 -36.82 -9.16
N VAL A 562 8.36 -37.83 -8.99
CA VAL A 562 8.91 -38.63 -10.09
C VAL A 562 8.56 -40.09 -9.86
N THR A 563 8.02 -40.73 -10.88
CA THR A 563 7.66 -42.15 -10.88
C THR A 563 8.47 -42.89 -11.92
N ASN A 564 9.19 -43.93 -11.51
CA ASN A 564 9.81 -44.90 -12.39
C ASN A 564 8.75 -45.87 -12.95
N LYS A 565 8.72 -46.02 -14.27
CA LYS A 565 7.80 -46.90 -15.01
C LYS A 565 8.42 -48.23 -15.42
N THR A 566 9.70 -48.42 -15.16
CA THR A 566 10.44 -49.61 -15.58
C THR A 566 10.48 -50.67 -14.47
N GLY A 567 10.87 -51.89 -14.87
CA GLY A 567 11.14 -53.01 -13.96
C GLY A 567 12.56 -53.00 -13.34
N ALA A 568 13.34 -51.95 -13.54
CA ALA A 568 14.72 -51.83 -13.05
C ALA A 568 14.94 -50.46 -12.37
N PRO A 569 16.01 -50.28 -11.58
CA PRO A 569 16.38 -48.96 -11.09
C PRO A 569 16.68 -47.99 -12.24
N VAL A 570 16.30 -46.71 -12.05
CA VAL A 570 16.56 -45.62 -13.01
C VAL A 570 17.17 -44.44 -12.26
N ASP A 571 18.32 -43.97 -12.74
CA ASP A 571 18.92 -42.70 -12.36
C ASP A 571 18.32 -41.58 -13.21
N PHE A 572 18.17 -40.39 -12.62
CA PHE A 572 17.57 -39.25 -13.29
C PHE A 572 18.10 -37.91 -12.78
N GLU A 573 17.83 -36.87 -13.57
CA GLU A 573 18.01 -35.46 -13.20
C GLU A 573 16.67 -34.73 -13.25
N ALA A 574 16.35 -33.96 -12.21
CA ALA A 574 15.32 -32.95 -12.26
C ALA A 574 15.97 -31.60 -12.58
N ARG A 575 15.66 -31.11 -13.77
CA ARG A 575 16.18 -29.88 -14.35
C ARG A 575 15.14 -28.78 -14.27
N PHE A 576 15.60 -27.55 -14.22
CA PHE A 576 14.77 -26.36 -14.32
C PHE A 576 15.27 -25.45 -15.44
N ASP A 577 14.35 -24.72 -16.03
CA ASP A 577 14.61 -23.62 -16.94
C ASP A 577 13.83 -22.40 -16.45
N VAL A 578 14.53 -21.30 -16.16
CA VAL A 578 13.95 -19.97 -15.98
C VAL A 578 13.86 -19.35 -17.37
N LEU A 579 12.63 -19.10 -17.82
CA LEU A 579 12.34 -18.62 -19.17
C LEU A 579 12.19 -17.09 -19.25
N GLY A 580 12.36 -16.41 -18.13
CA GLY A 580 12.18 -14.97 -17.95
C GLY A 580 11.39 -14.67 -16.68
N TRP A 581 10.99 -13.40 -16.54
CA TRP A 581 10.15 -12.90 -15.47
C TRP A 581 9.33 -11.69 -15.91
#